data_AF-A0A7J4DUH3-F1
#
_entry.id   AF-A0A7J4DUH3-F1
#
_cell.length_a   1.000
_cell.length_b   1.000
_cell.length_c   1.000
_cell.angle_alpha   90.00
_cell.angle_beta   90.00
_cell.angle_gamma   90.00
#
_symmetry.space_group_name_H-M   'P 1'
#
loop_
_entity.id
_entity.type
_entity.pdbx_description
1 polymer ?
#
loop_
_entity_poly.entity_id
_entity_poly.type
_entity_poly.pdbx_seq_one_letter_code
_entity_poly.pdbx_strand_id
1 'polypeptide(L)'
;PNLVKKVICLVMFSDMINVAVIFIGYRNISNPVPPVLTDYSARGVEMLVSHAVDPLPQAFTITAIVIGLAVTVLMSYGVIHINRKYGTVDARKLARWEE
;
A
#
# COMPACT_ATOMS: atom_id res chain seq x y z
N PRO A 1 11.20 -12.03 -19.39
CA PRO A 1 10.99 -11.33 -18.09
C PRO A 1 10.17 -12.17 -17.11
N ASN A 2 10.68 -12.40 -15.90
CA ASN A 2 10.03 -13.27 -14.91
C ASN A 2 8.76 -12.62 -14.32
N LEU A 3 7.64 -13.35 -14.31
CA LEU A 3 6.35 -12.87 -13.78
C LEU A 3 6.38 -12.57 -12.28
N VAL A 4 7.11 -13.34 -11.46
CA VAL A 4 7.27 -13.09 -10.02
C VAL A 4 7.92 -11.74 -9.78
N LYS A 5 8.96 -11.40 -10.57
CA LYS A 5 9.62 -10.09 -10.47
C LYS A 5 8.65 -8.94 -10.79
N LYS A 6 7.74 -9.11 -11.75
CA LYS A 6 6.71 -8.11 -12.05
C LYS A 6 5.74 -7.90 -10.89
N VAL A 7 5.31 -8.99 -10.24
CA VAL A 7 4.44 -8.91 -9.04
C VAL A 7 5.14 -8.13 -7.93
N ILE A 8 6.42 -8.42 -7.66
CA ILE A 8 7.20 -7.68 -6.64
C ILE A 8 7.30 -6.19 -7.01
N CYS A 9 7.59 -5.85 -8.27
CA CYS A 9 7.63 -4.45 -8.69
C CYS A 9 6.29 -3.72 -8.48
N LEU A 10 5.16 -4.39 -8.73
CA LEU A 10 3.83 -3.82 -8.49
C LEU A 10 3.57 -3.59 -7.00
N VAL A 11 3.98 -4.51 -6.13
CA VAL A 11 3.88 -4.35 -4.67
C VAL A 11 4.69 -3.13 -4.22
N MET A 12 5.96 -3.05 -4.62
CA MET A 12 6.82 -1.91 -4.27
C MET A 12 6.22 -0.58 -4.74
N PHE A 13 5.64 -0.55 -5.95
CA PHE A 13 5.00 0.66 -6.46
C PHE A 13 3.76 1.05 -5.64
N SER A 14 2.94 0.08 -5.24
CA SER A 14 1.81 0.32 -4.35
C SER A 14 2.26 0.87 -2.99
N ASP A 15 3.33 0.31 -2.42
CA ASP A 15 3.88 0.76 -1.14
C ASP A 15 4.46 2.19 -1.24
N MET A 16 5.13 2.53 -2.35
CA MET A 16 5.61 3.89 -2.60
C MET A 16 4.45 4.90 -2.65
N ILE A 17 3.33 4.56 -3.29
CA ILE A 17 2.13 5.41 -3.32
C ILE A 17 1.58 5.59 -1.90
N ASN A 18 1.48 4.50 -1.13
CA ASN A 18 1.00 4.55 0.26
C ASN A 18 1.86 5.49 1.12
N VAL A 19 3.18 5.41 0.99
CA VAL A 19 4.12 6.31 1.67
C VAL A 19 3.94 7.76 1.22
N ALA A 20 3.78 8.00 -0.09
CA ALA A 20 3.53 9.35 -0.61
C ALA A 20 2.24 9.96 -0.06
N VAL A 21 1.17 9.16 0.06
CA VAL A 21 -0.11 9.59 0.65
C VAL A 21 0.05 9.96 2.12
N ILE A 22 0.81 9.19 2.90
CA ILE A 22 1.09 9.52 4.30
C ILE A 22 1.82 10.87 4.41
N PHE A 23 2.79 11.13 3.54
CA PHE A 23 3.52 12.39 3.55
C PHE A 23 2.63 13.61 3.24
N ILE A 24 1.59 13.46 2.43
CA ILE A 24 0.62 14.52 2.16
C ILE A 24 -0.16 14.91 3.43
N GLY A 25 -0.42 13.94 4.33
CA GLY A 25 -1.11 14.18 5.60
C GLY A 25 -0.26 14.83 6.69
N TYR A 26 1.05 15.02 6.45
CA TYR A 26 1.94 15.60 7.43
C TYR A 26 1.74 17.12 7.52
N ARG A 27 1.44 17.60 8.72
CA ARG A 27 1.25 19.02 9.00
C ARG A 27 2.51 19.61 9.63
N ASN A 28 3.03 20.69 9.06
CA ASN A 28 4.22 21.38 9.58
C ASN A 28 3.86 22.29 10.77
N ILE A 29 3.55 21.68 11.91
CA ILE A 29 3.18 22.33 13.16
C ILE A 29 4.16 21.95 14.28
N SER A 30 4.21 22.75 15.35
CA SER A 30 5.00 22.42 16.54
C SER A 30 4.42 21.20 17.24
N ASN A 31 5.20 20.12 17.31
CA ASN A 31 4.85 18.87 17.99
C ASN A 31 3.55 18.21 17.46
N PRO A 32 3.54 17.73 16.21
CA PRO A 32 2.38 17.04 15.64
C PRO A 32 2.08 15.76 16.43
N VAL A 33 0.82 15.56 16.80
CA VAL A 33 0.35 14.37 17.49
C VAL A 33 -0.46 13.47 16.55
N PRO A 34 -0.49 12.15 16.78
CA PRO A 34 -1.39 11.26 16.04
C PRO A 34 -2.86 11.66 16.28
N PRO A 35 -3.78 11.41 15.33
CA PRO A 35 -5.19 11.78 15.44
C PRO A 35 -5.94 10.78 16.33
N VAL A 36 -5.50 10.64 17.57
CA VAL A 36 -6.06 9.73 18.56
C VAL A 36 -6.34 10.52 19.82
N LEU A 37 -7.61 10.58 20.22
CA LEU A 37 -8.02 11.20 21.47
C LEU A 37 -7.63 10.27 22.63
N THR A 38 -6.67 10.71 23.45
CA THR A 38 -6.18 9.96 24.62
C THR A 38 -6.72 10.53 25.93
N ASP A 39 -6.96 11.84 25.98
CA ASP A 39 -7.60 12.54 27.10
C ASP A 39 -8.98 13.05 26.68
N TYR A 40 -10.02 12.62 27.39
CA TYR A 40 -11.42 13.00 27.13
C TYR A 40 -11.83 14.31 27.81
N SER A 41 -10.90 15.01 28.46
CA SER A 41 -11.13 16.35 28.97
C SER A 41 -11.33 17.37 27.83
N ALA A 42 -11.97 18.51 28.12
CA ALA A 42 -12.10 19.60 27.15
C ALA A 42 -10.75 20.09 26.59
N ARG A 43 -9.69 20.02 27.42
CA ARG A 43 -8.32 20.38 27.03
C ARG A 43 -7.69 19.35 26.10
N GLY A 44 -7.98 18.06 26.30
CA GLY A 44 -7.54 16.99 25.42
C GLY A 44 -8.12 17.12 24.00
N VAL A 45 -9.40 17.51 23.91
CA VAL A 45 -10.07 17.79 22.63
C VAL A 45 -9.44 19.01 21.93
N GLU A 46 -9.18 20.10 22.66
CA GLU A 46 -8.57 21.31 22.09
C GLU A 46 -7.16 21.03 21.53
N MET A 47 -6.35 20.29 22.29
CA MET A 47 -5.02 19.84 21.87
C MET A 47 -5.05 18.96 20.61
N LEU A 48 -6.05 18.08 20.50
CA LEU A 48 -6.20 17.24 19.32
C LEU A 48 -6.52 18.08 18.08
N VAL A 49 -7.46 19.03 18.18
CA VAL A 49 -7.82 19.89 17.04
C VAL A 49 -6.65 20.79 16.61
N SER A 50 -5.86 21.28 17.56
CA SER A 50 -4.73 22.18 17.26
C SER A 50 -3.50 21.45 16.72
N HIS A 51 -3.24 20.21 17.17
CA HIS A 51 -1.96 19.53 16.93
C HIS A 51 -2.05 18.18 16.21
N ALA A 52 -3.25 17.65 15.95
CA ALA A 52 -3.36 16.39 15.20
C ALA A 52 -2.96 16.55 13.74
N VAL A 53 -2.32 15.50 13.22
CA VAL A 53 -2.15 15.29 11.77
C VAL A 53 -3.48 14.89 11.13
N ASP A 54 -3.59 15.02 9.80
CA ASP A 54 -4.82 14.68 9.08
C ASP A 54 -5.13 13.17 9.21
N PRO A 55 -6.33 12.79 9.71
CA PRO A 55 -6.73 11.38 9.78
C PRO A 55 -7.13 10.79 8.41
N LEU A 56 -7.46 11.61 7.40
CA LEU A 56 -7.96 11.12 6.11
C LEU A 56 -6.91 10.27 5.37
N PRO A 57 -5.64 10.69 5.23
CA PRO A 57 -4.62 9.87 4.58
C PRO A 57 -4.41 8.53 5.28
N GLN A 58 -4.55 8.47 6.61
CA GLN A 58 -4.38 7.23 7.38
C GLN A 58 -5.49 6.21 7.05
N ALA A 59 -6.75 6.68 6.98
CA ALA A 59 -7.89 5.85 6.59
C ALA A 59 -7.77 5.35 5.14
N PHE A 60 -7.25 6.17 4.23
CA PHE A 60 -6.99 5.75 2.85
C PHE A 60 -5.85 4.73 2.76
N THR A 61 -4.75 4.94 3.47
CA THR A 61 -3.62 4.01 3.43
C THR A 61 -3.97 2.63 3.97
N ILE A 62 -4.69 2.51 5.10
CA ILE A 62 -5.08 1.19 5.62
C ILE A 62 -6.00 0.44 4.65
N THR A 63 -6.90 1.16 3.97
CA THR A 63 -7.77 0.60 2.94
C THR A 63 -6.95 0.14 1.73
N ALA A 64 -6.00 0.95 1.27
CA ALA A 64 -5.13 0.64 0.15
C ALA A 64 -4.22 -0.57 0.41
N ILE A 65 -3.72 -0.75 1.64
CA ILE A 65 -2.92 -1.91 2.04
C ILE A 65 -3.72 -3.21 1.88
N VAL A 66 -4.98 -3.23 2.32
CA VAL A 66 -5.83 -4.43 2.22
C VAL A 66 -6.16 -4.76 0.76
N ILE A 67 -6.44 -3.74 -0.07
CA ILE A 67 -6.64 -3.92 -1.51
C ILE A 67 -5.36 -4.45 -2.18
N GLY A 68 -4.21 -3.85 -1.88
CA GLY A 68 -2.90 -4.27 -2.39
C GLY A 68 -2.58 -5.72 -2.04
N LEU A 69 -2.87 -6.15 -0.81
CA LEU A 69 -2.74 -7.54 -0.38
C LEU A 69 -3.62 -8.48 -1.22
N ALA A 70 -4.92 -8.15 -1.37
CA ALA A 70 -5.84 -8.98 -2.14
C ALA A 70 -5.40 -9.16 -3.60
N VAL A 71 -4.96 -8.08 -4.24
CA VAL A 71 -4.45 -8.10 -5.62
C VAL A 71 -3.15 -8.90 -5.72
N THR A 72 -2.24 -8.76 -4.75
CA THR A 72 -0.97 -9.50 -4.69
C THR A 72 -1.20 -11.00 -4.55
N VAL A 73 -2.15 -11.41 -3.69
CA VAL A 73 -2.54 -12.81 -3.53
C VAL A 73 -3.11 -13.37 -4.83
N LEU A 74 -4.02 -12.63 -5.48
CA LEU A 74 -4.60 -13.02 -6.75
C LEU A 74 -3.54 -13.20 -7.85
N MET A 75 -2.62 -12.24 -7.98
CA MET A 75 -1.52 -12.33 -8.95
C MET A 75 -0.59 -13.50 -8.65
N SER A 76 -0.24 -13.71 -7.38
CA SER A 76 0.62 -14.82 -6.95
C SER A 76 -0.03 -16.17 -7.25
N TYR A 77 -1.32 -16.31 -6.97
CA TYR A 77 -2.10 -17.49 -7.35
C TYR A 77 -2.07 -17.72 -8.86
N GLY A 78 -2.27 -16.66 -9.66
CA GLY A 78 -2.16 -16.71 -11.11
C GLY A 78 -0.78 -17.19 -11.59
N VAL A 79 0.31 -16.67 -11.03
CA VAL A 79 1.68 -17.09 -11.36
C VAL A 79 1.92 -18.56 -11.02
N ILE A 80 1.44 -19.02 -9.86
CA ILE A 80 1.52 -20.45 -9.48
C ILE A 80 0.78 -21.31 -10.50
N HIS A 81 -0.45 -20.91 -10.89
CA HIS A 81 -1.25 -21.67 -11.84
C HIS A 81 -0.60 -21.72 -13.24
N ILE A 82 -0.03 -20.61 -13.70
CA ILE A 82 0.73 -20.54 -14.96
C ILE A 82 1.94 -21.48 -14.91
N ASN A 83 2.71 -21.45 -13.81
CA ASN A 83 3.86 -22.33 -13.65
C ASN A 83 3.46 -23.81 -13.69
N ARG A 84 2.33 -24.18 -13.06
CA ARG A 84 1.81 -25.56 -13.09
C ARG A 84 1.37 -25.99 -14.50
N LYS A 85 0.83 -25.08 -15.31
CA LYS A 85 0.31 -25.39 -16.66
C LYS A 85 1.38 -25.38 -17.74
N TYR A 86 2.32 -24.43 -17.70
CA TYR A 86 3.30 -24.19 -18.76
C TYR A 86 4.75 -24.53 -18.36
N GLY A 87 5.01 -24.86 -17.09
CA GLY A 87 6.35 -25.17 -16.59
C GLY A 87 7.32 -23.98 -16.60
N THR A 88 6.84 -22.77 -16.89
CA THR A 88 7.65 -21.56 -16.94
C THR A 88 6.89 -20.34 -16.46
N VAL A 89 7.65 -19.38 -15.94
CA VAL A 89 7.18 -18.05 -15.52
C VAL A 89 7.85 -16.93 -16.34
N ASP A 90 8.52 -17.27 -17.45
CA ASP A 90 9.06 -16.26 -18.36
C ASP A 90 7.95 -15.73 -19.28
N ALA A 91 7.63 -14.44 -19.13
CA ALA A 91 6.64 -13.76 -19.93
C ALA A 91 6.90 -13.83 -21.46
N ARG A 92 8.16 -13.90 -21.92
CA ARG A 92 8.46 -13.99 -23.37
C ARG A 92 8.02 -15.33 -23.95
N LYS A 93 8.36 -16.41 -23.25
CA LYS A 93 7.98 -17.78 -23.62
C LYS A 93 6.47 -17.95 -23.61
N LEU A 94 5.80 -17.38 -22.60
CA LEU A 94 4.35 -17.41 -22.49
C LEU A 94 3.64 -16.58 -23.59
N ALA A 95 4.25 -15.49 -24.03
CA ALA A 95 3.72 -14.63 -25.08
C ALA A 95 4.04 -15.10 -26.51
N ARG A 96 4.76 -16.23 -26.66
CA ARG A 96 5.25 -16.76 -27.95
C ARG A 96 6.06 -15.75 -28.77
N TRP A 97 6.78 -14.86 -28.10
CA TRP A 97 7.65 -13.87 -28.76
C TRP A 97 9.00 -14.46 -29.20
N GLU A 98 9.23 -15.74 -28.91
CA GLU A 98 10.44 -16.50 -29.27
C GLU A 98 10.12 -17.65 -30.26
N GLU A 99 8.97 -17.60 -30.94
CA GLU A 99 8.69 -18.43 -32.13
C GLU A 99 9.31 -17.81 -33.39
#